data_AF-A0A7C5TNA2-F1
#
_entry.id   AF-A0A7C5TNA2-F1
#
_cell.length_a   1.000
_cell.length_b   1.000
_cell.length_c   1.000
_cell.angle_alpha   90.00
_cell.angle_beta   90.00
_cell.angle_gamma   90.00
#
_symmetry.space_group_name_H-M   'P 1'
#
loop_
_entity.id
_entity.type
_entity.pdbx_description
1 polymer ?
#
loop_
_entity_poly.entity_id
_entity_poly.type
_entity_poly.pdbx_seq_one_letter_code
_entity_poly.pdbx_strand_id
1 'polypeptide(L)' 'MSARAEAWPAPAKLNLLLHVVGRRADGYHLLQTAFQLVDLCDRLWIEPTR' A
#
# COMPACT_ATOMS: atom_id res chain seq x y z
N MET A 1 -17.63 -1.12 28.81
CA MET A 1 -16.85 -1.80 27.75
C MET A 1 -16.67 -0.79 26.62
N SER A 2 -15.46 -0.29 26.39
CA SER A 2 -15.21 0.62 25.26
C SER A 2 -15.31 -0.21 23.97
N ALA A 3 -16.16 0.22 23.03
CA ALA A 3 -16.20 -0.38 21.70
C ALA A 3 -14.80 -0.23 21.09
N ARG A 4 -14.17 -1.35 20.72
CA ARG A 4 -12.91 -1.28 19.97
C ARG A 4 -13.16 -0.43 18.72
N ALA A 5 -12.29 0.56 18.48
CA ALA A 5 -12.32 1.33 17.25
C ALA A 5 -12.35 0.38 16.05
N GLU A 6 -13.16 0.72 15.04
CA GLU A 6 -13.22 -0.06 13.81
C GLU A 6 -11.83 -0.09 13.17
N ALA A 7 -11.38 -1.29 12.80
CA ALA A 7 -10.06 -1.48 12.21
C ALA A 7 -10.09 -1.08 10.74
N TRP A 8 -9.21 -0.16 10.35
CA TRP A 8 -9.09 0.28 8.96
C TRP A 8 -8.35 -0.78 8.13
N PRO A 9 -8.89 -1.21 6.99
CA PRO A 9 -8.20 -2.16 6.12
C PRO A 9 -7.07 -1.47 5.35
N ALA A 10 -5.91 -2.11 5.29
CA ALA A 10 -4.80 -1.74 4.43
C ALA A 10 -4.57 -2.88 3.42
N PRO A 11 -5.21 -2.83 2.23
CA PRO A 11 -5.13 -3.89 1.25
C PRO A 11 -3.72 -4.02 0.67
N ALA A 12 -3.26 -5.25 0.52
CA ALA A 12 -2.06 -5.57 -0.23
C ALA A 12 -2.30 -5.31 -1.72
N LYS A 13 -1.19 -5.14 -2.46
CA LYS A 13 -1.20 -5.01 -3.92
C LYS A 13 -0.34 -6.07 -4.57
N LEU A 14 -0.66 -6.39 -5.81
CA LEU A 14 0.22 -7.06 -6.75
C LEU A 14 0.60 -6.08 -7.87
N ASN A 15 1.80 -6.26 -8.40
CA ASN A 15 2.18 -5.70 -9.70
C ASN A 15 1.95 -6.80 -10.73
N LEU A 16 0.85 -6.74 -11.49
CA LEU A 16 0.59 -7.72 -12.55
C LEU A 16 1.54 -7.54 -13.76
N LEU A 17 2.11 -6.34 -13.86
CA LEU A 17 3.17 -5.97 -14.78
C LEU A 17 4.14 -5.07 -14.02
N LEU A 18 5.45 -5.24 -14.25
CA LEU A 18 6.46 -4.28 -13.84
C LEU A 18 7.52 -4.16 -14.94
N HIS A 19 7.61 -2.97 -15.54
CA HIS A 19 8.60 -2.66 -16.56
C HIS A 19 9.41 -1.42 -16.13
N VAL A 20 10.73 -1.58 -16.10
CA VAL A 20 11.68 -0.49 -15.83
C VAL A 20 12.00 0.20 -17.14
N VAL A 21 11.63 1.47 -17.27
CA VAL A 21 11.78 2.22 -18.54
C VAL A 21 12.93 3.23 -18.52
N GLY A 22 13.62 3.38 -17.39
CA GLY A 22 14.79 4.25 -17.28
C GLY A 22 15.24 4.47 -15.85
N ARG A 23 16.34 5.20 -15.69
CA ARG A 23 16.91 5.60 -14.39
C ARG A 23 16.87 7.11 -14.25
N ARG A 24 16.45 7.58 -13.08
CA ARG A 24 16.36 9.00 -12.70
C ARG A 24 17.70 9.47 -12.11
N ALA A 25 17.93 10.78 -12.12
CA ALA A 25 19.12 11.39 -11.55
C ALA A 25 19.22 11.25 -10.02
N ASP A 26 18.09 11.04 -9.34
CA ASP A 26 18.01 10.80 -7.89
C ASP A 26 18.25 9.34 -7.48
N GLY A 27 18.63 8.48 -8.43
CA GLY A 27 18.97 7.07 -8.17
C GLY A 27 17.80 6.10 -8.28
N TYR A 28 16.56 6.58 -8.44
CA TYR A 28 15.38 5.74 -8.64
C TYR A 28 15.18 5.35 -10.12
N HIS A 29 14.17 4.51 -10.39
CA HIS A 29 13.79 4.09 -11.73
C HIS A 29 12.46 4.72 -12.17
N LEU A 30 12.32 4.94 -13.47
CA LEU A 30 11.03 5.17 -14.11
C LEU A 30 10.37 3.81 -14.32
N LEU A 31 9.11 3.68 -13.90
CA LEU A 31 8.38 2.42 -13.94
C LEU A 31 7.08 2.58 -14.74
N GLN A 32 6.78 1.58 -15.56
CA GLN A 32 5.44 1.30 -16.08
C GLN A 32 4.93 0.03 -15.38
N THR A 33 3.76 0.10 -14.76
CA THR A 33 3.24 -0.99 -13.93
C THR A 33 1.72 -1.02 -13.97
N ALA A 34 1.13 -2.20 -13.78
CA ALA A 34 -0.31 -2.38 -13.60
C ALA A 34 -0.57 -2.89 -12.17
N PHE A 35 -1.20 -2.06 -11.35
CA PHE A 35 -1.51 -2.39 -9.96
C PHE A 35 -2.88 -3.04 -9.82
N GLN A 36 -2.94 -4.10 -9.01
CA GLN A 36 -4.19 -4.73 -8.58
C GLN A 36 -4.19 -4.84 -7.06
N LEU A 37 -5.22 -4.30 -6.41
CA LEU A 37 -5.46 -4.54 -4.99
C LEU A 37 -6.06 -5.95 -4.81
N VAL A 38 -5.74 -6.61 -3.72
CA VAL A 38 -6.29 -7.92 -3.37
C VAL A 38 -6.94 -7.89 -2.00
N ASP A 39 -7.79 -8.87 -1.70
CA ASP A 39 -8.54 -8.92 -0.44
C ASP A 39 -7.65 -9.21 0.79
N LEU A 40 -6.40 -9.64 0.58
CA LEU A 40 -5.43 -9.76 1.66
C LEU A 40 -5.10 -8.37 2.21
N CYS A 41 -5.42 -8.13 3.48
CA CYS A 41 -5.25 -6.83 4.13
C CYS A 41 -4.56 -6.95 5.50
N ASP A 42 -3.73 -5.97 5.82
CA ASP A 42 -3.46 -5.63 7.22
C ASP A 42 -4.67 -4.88 7.81
N ARG A 43 -4.78 -4.89 9.15
CA ARG A 43 -5.82 -4.17 9.89
C ARG A 43 -5.19 -3.19 10.87
N LEU A 44 -5.53 -1.92 10.73
CA LEU A 44 -4.93 -0.84 11.51
C LEU A 44 -5.94 -0.29 12.52
N TRP A 45 -5.58 -0.30 13.80
CA TRP A 45 -6.29 0.41 14.85
C TRP A 45 -5.58 1.73 15.09
N ILE A 46 -6.32 2.83 15.02
CA ILE A 46 -5.77 4.17 15.14
C ILE A 46 -6.31 4.77 16.44
N GLU A 47 -5.40 5.21 17.30
CA GLU A 47 -5.73 5.89 18.56
C GLU A 47 -5.19 7.32 18.53
N PRO A 48 -5.99 8.35 18.87
CA PRO A 48 -5.49 9.71 18.98
C PRO A 48 -4.45 9.81 20.11
N THR A 49 -3.25 10.31 19.80
CA THR A 49 -2.29 10.73 20.82
C THR A 49 -2.40 12.25 21.02
N ARG A 50 -2.18 12.69 22.26
CA ARG A 50 -2.10 14.13 22.58
C ARG A 50 -0.82 14.75 22.02
#